data_AF-A0A6H1WWD7-F1
#
_entry.id   AF-A0A6H1WWD7-F1
#
_cell.length_a   1.000
_cell.length_b   1.000
_cell.length_c   1.000
_cell.angle_alpha   90.00
_cell.angle_beta   90.00
_cell.angle_gamma   90.00
#
_symmetry.space_group_name_H-M   'P 1'
#
loop_
_entity.id
_entity.type
_entity.pdbx_description
1 polymer ?
#
loop_
_entity_poly.entity_id
_entity_poly.type
_entity_poly.pdbx_seq_one_letter_code
_entity_poly.pdbx_strand_id
1 'polypeptide(L)'
;MKYLYKFKMTKILSKKLIFVWFVLIIFNLDNRINGSLTPLQFIVESLSNQHYIIYFMIPMFLLITIYDLGEENEYELIRSKTYWNYFKSKIFISCIYSIVFVFSQCLIIICMSIGLKGNGYYTNLSQYEVLQFYDSKFSNLIIPIVYIVSYMTLGFIMMSLFIYTINHFFKKNTVVKILIVTCLMFLISINIDSLPLISLLFINTYIILHHGIIFGFGIYINIIIELLFILLLCIVNKKYWNVSLDLSFEKLAINRYKELFYSKYDINKYFAKKLFSKYNMLSIIFVLIIMCMWKFISSNESLSLNQYIINVFSGTLIGEKNPIVILEMLVLNLTPIYLSSVFIEEESSFRTSYVNIRLKTSSRWFSSIISVAFSFLFIYTIINILVPILLGTILNLSYDTSMYQLLLIFVIKLMNLIFEFLVLFSTYSISKNITVSFFSIIILNLITMFDFKFIYYIPFGISSLHRYSFILNQYGINDGLRFNHVIIELLALNIIVFIYLKRTHKKLIVH
;
A
#
# COMPACT_ATOMS: atom_id res chain seq x y z
N MET A 1 -23.28 22.15 24.70
CA MET A 1 -22.85 20.74 24.64
C MET A 1 -23.93 19.77 25.09
N LYS A 2 -24.50 19.85 26.31
CA LYS A 2 -25.56 18.91 26.78
C LYS A 2 -26.79 18.75 25.85
N TYR A 3 -27.28 19.83 25.22
CA TYR A 3 -28.46 19.77 24.35
C TYR A 3 -28.16 19.15 22.96
N LEU A 4 -27.00 19.49 22.38
CA LEU A 4 -26.47 18.87 21.15
C LEU A 4 -26.22 17.37 21.34
N TYR A 5 -25.70 17.01 22.51
CA TYR A 5 -25.49 15.62 22.93
C TYR A 5 -26.80 14.83 22.98
N LYS A 6 -27.84 15.36 23.64
CA LYS A 6 -29.16 14.69 23.75
C LYS A 6 -29.84 14.52 22.38
N PHE A 7 -29.72 15.51 21.50
CA PHE A 7 -30.31 15.48 20.16
C PHE A 7 -29.61 14.48 19.23
N LYS A 8 -28.26 14.45 19.21
CA LYS A 8 -27.51 13.49 18.39
C LYS A 8 -27.66 12.04 18.87
N MET A 9 -27.63 11.81 20.19
CA MET A 9 -27.79 10.46 20.75
C MET A 9 -29.17 9.85 20.46
N THR A 10 -30.25 10.63 20.57
CA THR A 10 -31.61 10.13 20.30
C THR A 10 -31.85 9.78 18.82
N LYS A 11 -31.24 10.53 17.90
CA LYS A 11 -31.32 10.29 16.45
C LYS A 11 -30.51 9.06 16.02
N ILE A 12 -29.40 8.80 16.69
CA ILE A 12 -28.50 7.67 16.40
C ILE A 12 -29.04 6.34 16.97
N LEU A 13 -29.69 6.36 18.14
CA LEU A 13 -30.01 5.14 18.89
C LEU A 13 -31.25 4.35 18.43
N SER A 14 -32.32 4.94 17.90
CA SER A 14 -33.62 4.23 17.95
C SER A 14 -33.79 3.11 16.92
N LYS A 15 -33.90 3.40 15.62
CA LYS A 15 -34.30 2.39 14.63
C LYS A 15 -33.16 1.47 14.18
N LYS A 16 -31.93 2.00 14.15
CA LYS A 16 -30.76 1.29 13.63
C LYS A 16 -30.22 0.24 14.60
N LEU A 17 -30.23 0.51 15.91
CA LEU A 17 -29.85 -0.47 16.93
C LEU A 17 -30.83 -1.65 16.99
N ILE A 18 -32.15 -1.37 16.91
CA ILE A 18 -33.18 -2.42 16.92
C ILE A 18 -32.96 -3.41 15.76
N PHE A 19 -32.59 -2.91 14.58
CA PHE A 19 -32.26 -3.79 13.45
C PHE A 19 -31.07 -4.70 13.75
N VAL A 20 -30.00 -4.16 14.31
CA VAL A 20 -28.80 -4.93 14.70
C VAL A 20 -29.16 -6.00 15.75
N TRP A 21 -30.00 -5.63 16.73
CA TRP A 21 -30.50 -6.55 17.76
C TRP A 21 -31.27 -7.73 17.17
N PHE A 22 -32.15 -7.46 16.21
CA PHE A 22 -32.93 -8.49 15.52
C PHE A 22 -32.03 -9.47 14.75
N VAL A 23 -31.04 -8.94 14.01
CA VAL A 23 -30.08 -9.76 13.27
C VAL A 23 -29.23 -10.61 14.22
N LEU A 24 -28.78 -10.03 15.34
CA LEU A 24 -28.01 -10.76 16.37
C LEU A 24 -28.82 -11.95 16.92
N ILE A 25 -30.11 -11.76 17.17
CA ILE A 25 -31.01 -12.84 17.60
C ILE A 25 -31.00 -13.95 16.55
N ILE A 26 -31.27 -13.63 15.27
CA ILE A 26 -31.33 -14.62 14.19
C ILE A 26 -30.03 -15.44 14.10
N PHE A 27 -28.87 -14.78 14.13
CA PHE A 27 -27.58 -15.45 14.02
C PHE A 27 -27.29 -16.42 15.17
N ASN A 28 -27.80 -16.14 16.37
CA ASN A 28 -27.55 -16.94 17.56
C ASN A 28 -28.70 -17.90 17.90
N LEU A 29 -29.81 -17.89 17.14
CA LEU A 29 -30.95 -18.78 17.36
C LEU A 29 -30.57 -20.25 17.13
N ASP A 30 -29.78 -20.55 16.10
CA ASP A 30 -29.35 -21.91 15.78
C ASP A 30 -28.53 -22.51 16.93
N ASN A 31 -27.51 -21.77 17.39
CA ASN A 31 -26.69 -22.14 18.55
C ASN A 31 -27.51 -22.27 19.85
N ARG A 32 -28.65 -21.59 19.98
CA ARG A 32 -29.53 -21.68 21.15
C ARG A 32 -30.47 -22.88 21.10
N ILE A 33 -30.98 -23.22 19.92
CA ILE A 33 -31.97 -24.30 19.74
C ILE A 33 -31.28 -25.66 19.65
N ASN A 34 -30.19 -25.72 18.88
CA ASN A 34 -29.49 -26.96 18.55
C ASN A 34 -28.23 -27.18 19.40
N GLY A 35 -27.70 -26.13 20.03
CA GLY A 35 -26.46 -26.21 20.80
C GLY A 35 -26.66 -26.67 22.25
N SER A 36 -25.72 -27.47 22.76
CA SER A 36 -25.63 -27.90 24.16
C SER A 36 -24.72 -26.98 24.99
N LEU A 37 -24.77 -25.66 24.75
CA LEU A 37 -23.85 -24.70 25.36
C LEU A 37 -24.34 -24.26 26.75
N THR A 38 -23.42 -24.15 27.70
CA THR A 38 -23.70 -23.51 29.00
C THR A 38 -23.89 -22.00 28.83
N PRO A 39 -24.58 -21.30 29.76
CA PRO A 39 -24.85 -19.87 29.62
C PRO A 39 -23.60 -19.01 29.37
N LEU A 40 -22.48 -19.31 30.04
CA LEU A 40 -21.23 -18.56 29.89
C LEU A 40 -20.51 -18.89 28.56
N GLN A 41 -20.51 -20.14 28.13
CA GLN A 41 -19.95 -20.52 26.82
C GLN A 41 -20.77 -19.91 25.68
N PHE A 42 -22.08 -19.90 25.81
CA PHE A 42 -22.97 -19.27 24.84
C PHE A 42 -22.65 -17.78 24.69
N ILE A 43 -22.37 -17.07 25.80
CA ILE A 43 -21.97 -15.65 25.76
C ILE A 43 -20.64 -15.47 25.03
N VAL A 44 -19.63 -16.30 25.32
CA VAL A 44 -18.31 -16.19 24.66
C VAL A 44 -18.42 -16.49 23.17
N GLU A 45 -19.10 -17.55 22.78
CA GLU A 45 -19.28 -17.95 21.39
C GLU A 45 -20.06 -16.90 20.59
N SER A 46 -21.18 -16.42 21.13
CA SER A 46 -22.00 -15.41 20.47
C SER A 46 -21.29 -14.05 20.34
N LEU A 47 -20.50 -13.64 21.34
CA LEU A 47 -19.70 -12.41 21.28
C LEU A 47 -18.51 -12.52 20.33
N SER A 48 -17.99 -13.73 20.08
CA SER A 48 -16.83 -13.96 19.22
C SER A 48 -17.19 -14.41 17.81
N ASN A 49 -18.47 -14.47 17.46
CA ASN A 49 -18.94 -14.88 16.14
C ASN A 49 -18.46 -13.89 15.05
N GLN A 50 -17.36 -14.25 14.39
CA GLN A 50 -16.68 -13.42 13.38
C GLN A 50 -17.59 -13.03 12.21
N HIS A 51 -18.53 -13.88 11.80
CA HIS A 51 -19.44 -13.62 10.69
C HIS A 51 -20.40 -12.49 11.04
N TYR A 52 -21.03 -12.55 12.22
CA TYR A 52 -21.93 -11.48 12.67
C TYR A 52 -21.21 -10.13 12.78
N ILE A 53 -19.99 -10.14 13.33
CA ILE A 53 -19.20 -8.94 13.54
C ILE A 53 -18.83 -8.27 12.21
N ILE A 54 -18.29 -9.05 11.26
CA ILE A 54 -17.77 -8.53 9.99
C ILE A 54 -18.91 -8.13 9.03
N TYR A 55 -19.95 -8.95 8.91
CA TYR A 55 -21.00 -8.72 7.91
C TYR A 55 -22.06 -7.71 8.35
N PHE A 56 -22.34 -7.59 9.65
CA PHE A 56 -23.44 -6.76 10.14
C PHE A 56 -22.99 -5.68 11.10
N MET A 57 -22.23 -6.04 12.14
CA MET A 57 -21.94 -5.10 13.22
C MET A 57 -21.04 -3.95 12.74
N ILE A 58 -19.95 -4.25 12.02
CA ILE A 58 -19.02 -3.24 11.49
C ILE A 58 -19.67 -2.37 10.40
N PRO A 59 -20.29 -2.90 9.33
CA PRO A 59 -20.92 -2.09 8.29
C PRO A 59 -22.03 -1.20 8.84
N MET A 60 -22.80 -1.68 9.81
CA MET A 60 -23.86 -0.87 10.40
C MET A 60 -23.30 0.26 11.27
N PHE A 61 -22.26 -0.01 12.05
CA PHE A 61 -21.53 1.03 12.80
C PHE A 61 -20.95 2.09 11.85
N LEU A 62 -20.40 1.67 10.71
CA LEU A 62 -19.92 2.57 9.66
C LEU A 62 -21.03 3.43 9.09
N LEU A 63 -22.17 2.84 8.74
CA LEU A 63 -23.31 3.57 8.18
C LEU A 63 -23.85 4.62 9.17
N ILE A 64 -23.86 4.29 10.46
CA ILE A 64 -24.29 5.20 11.52
C ILE A 64 -23.32 6.38 11.66
N THR A 65 -22.02 6.11 11.69
CA THR A 65 -20.99 7.14 11.81
C THR A 65 -20.95 8.06 10.58
N ILE A 66 -21.11 7.53 9.36
CA ILE A 66 -21.20 8.33 8.13
C ILE A 66 -22.43 9.25 8.12
N TYR A 67 -23.57 8.77 8.63
CA TYR A 67 -24.78 9.57 8.70
C TYR A 67 -24.59 10.81 9.59
N ASP A 68 -23.86 10.66 10.72
CA ASP A 68 -23.51 11.78 11.60
C ASP A 68 -22.53 12.77 10.95
N LEU A 69 -21.65 12.31 10.06
CA LEU A 69 -20.74 13.18 9.29
C LEU A 69 -21.47 14.06 8.27
N GLY A 70 -22.64 13.65 7.80
CA GLY A 70 -23.41 14.39 6.79
C GLY A 70 -23.90 15.76 7.26
N GLU A 71 -24.13 15.91 8.57
CA GLU A 71 -24.81 17.04 9.22
C GLU A 71 -23.83 17.97 9.97
N GLU A 72 -22.81 18.49 9.27
CA GLU A 72 -21.95 19.54 9.85
C GLU A 72 -22.71 20.87 9.89
N ASN A 73 -23.45 21.08 10.97
CA ASN A 73 -24.09 22.37 11.23
C ASN A 73 -23.00 23.39 11.59
N GLU A 74 -22.83 24.42 10.75
CA GLU A 74 -21.86 25.52 10.96
C GLU A 74 -22.00 26.17 12.35
N TYR A 75 -23.23 26.17 12.90
CA TYR A 75 -23.56 26.60 14.25
C TYR A 75 -22.80 25.84 15.37
N GLU A 76 -22.50 24.55 15.20
CA GLU A 76 -21.75 23.76 16.18
C GLU A 76 -20.27 24.19 16.24
N LEU A 77 -19.70 24.56 15.09
CA LEU A 77 -18.32 24.98 14.96
C LEU A 77 -18.13 26.38 15.57
N ILE A 78 -19.03 27.33 15.27
CA ILE A 78 -19.02 28.68 15.86
C ILE A 78 -19.09 28.63 17.39
N ARG A 79 -19.95 27.76 17.94
CA ARG A 79 -20.11 27.62 19.40
C ARG A 79 -18.87 27.04 20.10
N SER A 80 -18.07 26.26 19.40
CA SER A 80 -16.89 25.56 19.95
C SER A 80 -15.64 26.43 20.12
N LYS A 81 -15.63 27.63 19.51
CA LYS A 81 -14.53 28.62 19.43
C LYS A 81 -13.27 28.14 18.71
N THR A 82 -12.83 26.91 18.92
CA THR A 82 -11.66 26.30 18.26
C THR A 82 -12.02 24.94 17.69
N TYR A 83 -11.44 24.62 16.53
CA TYR A 83 -11.64 23.33 15.89
C TYR A 83 -11.25 22.16 16.81
N TRP A 84 -10.18 22.28 17.59
CA TRP A 84 -9.77 21.23 18.52
C TRP A 84 -10.81 20.94 19.62
N ASN A 85 -11.51 21.97 20.11
CA ASN A 85 -12.58 21.78 21.09
C ASN A 85 -13.83 21.14 20.46
N TYR A 86 -14.12 21.48 19.21
CA TYR A 86 -15.14 20.80 18.41
C TYR A 86 -14.79 19.32 18.22
N PHE A 87 -13.55 19.04 17.79
CA PHE A 87 -13.07 17.68 17.56
C PHE A 87 -13.13 16.87 18.85
N LYS A 88 -12.64 17.39 19.98
CA LYS A 88 -12.78 16.75 21.31
C LYS A 88 -14.22 16.40 21.66
N SER A 89 -15.17 17.29 21.36
CA SER A 89 -16.60 17.01 21.59
C SER A 89 -17.10 15.87 20.71
N LYS A 90 -16.65 15.77 19.45
CA LYS A 90 -16.97 14.65 18.55
C LYS A 90 -16.37 13.33 19.05
N ILE A 91 -15.10 13.32 19.47
CA ILE A 91 -14.47 12.13 20.10
C ILE A 91 -15.28 11.66 21.31
N PHE A 92 -15.68 12.59 22.18
CA PHE A 92 -16.42 12.23 23.37
C PHE A 92 -17.78 11.58 23.05
N ILE A 93 -18.49 12.13 22.06
CA ILE A 93 -19.75 11.55 21.58
C ILE A 93 -19.51 10.16 20.97
N SER A 94 -18.46 9.99 20.18
CA SER A 94 -18.15 8.71 19.53
C SER A 94 -17.70 7.64 20.53
N CYS A 95 -16.98 8.01 21.58
CA CYS A 95 -16.65 7.12 22.69
C CYS A 95 -17.91 6.61 23.39
N ILE A 96 -18.82 7.51 23.78
CA ILE A 96 -20.06 7.11 24.44
C ILE A 96 -20.91 6.25 23.52
N TYR A 97 -21.00 6.61 22.24
CA TYR A 97 -21.75 5.83 21.27
C TYR A 97 -21.18 4.41 21.10
N SER A 98 -19.86 4.26 20.98
CA SER A 98 -19.20 2.95 20.86
C SER A 98 -19.44 2.08 22.09
N ILE A 99 -19.39 2.67 23.28
CA ILE A 99 -19.71 1.99 24.54
C ILE A 99 -21.17 1.52 24.53
N VAL A 100 -22.12 2.43 24.30
CA VAL A 100 -23.56 2.08 24.29
C VAL A 100 -23.87 1.03 23.23
N PHE A 101 -23.25 1.14 22.05
CA PHE A 101 -23.42 0.21 20.94
C PHE A 101 -23.00 -1.21 21.35
N VAL A 102 -21.77 -1.40 21.85
CA VAL A 102 -21.26 -2.72 22.28
C VAL A 102 -22.03 -3.27 23.48
N PHE A 103 -22.26 -2.44 24.51
CA PHE A 103 -23.00 -2.87 25.70
C PHE A 103 -24.43 -3.29 25.37
N SER A 104 -25.09 -2.63 24.41
CA SER A 104 -26.42 -3.06 23.97
C SER A 104 -26.42 -4.47 23.36
N GLN A 105 -25.39 -4.83 22.59
CA GLN A 105 -25.26 -6.19 22.04
C GLN A 105 -25.03 -7.21 23.17
N CYS A 106 -24.16 -6.86 24.12
CA CYS A 106 -23.89 -7.72 25.27
C CYS A 106 -25.14 -7.99 26.10
N LEU A 107 -25.96 -6.96 26.35
CA LEU A 107 -27.22 -7.10 27.09
C LEU A 107 -28.18 -8.09 26.42
N ILE A 108 -28.26 -8.06 25.09
CA ILE A 108 -29.18 -8.93 24.34
C ILE A 108 -28.68 -10.38 24.34
N ILE A 109 -27.37 -10.57 24.23
CA ILE A 109 -26.74 -11.89 24.36
C ILE A 109 -27.02 -12.47 25.75
N ILE A 110 -26.88 -11.65 26.81
CA ILE A 110 -27.21 -12.05 28.17
C ILE A 110 -28.71 -12.37 28.29
N CYS A 111 -29.60 -11.59 27.68
CA CYS A 111 -31.03 -11.92 27.65
C CYS A 111 -31.31 -13.25 26.95
N MET A 112 -30.56 -13.59 25.90
CA MET A 112 -30.70 -14.87 25.19
C MET A 112 -30.14 -16.06 25.97
N SER A 113 -29.14 -15.84 26.85
CA SER A 113 -28.56 -16.91 27.66
C SER A 113 -29.44 -17.31 28.85
N ILE A 114 -30.41 -16.47 29.25
CA ILE A 114 -31.39 -16.79 30.29
C ILE A 114 -32.22 -18.01 29.86
N GLY A 115 -32.16 -19.06 30.68
CA GLY A 115 -32.89 -20.32 30.46
C GLY A 115 -32.06 -21.48 29.92
N LEU A 116 -30.79 -21.27 29.58
CA LEU A 116 -29.86 -22.35 29.25
C LEU A 116 -29.44 -23.11 30.52
N LYS A 117 -29.46 -24.43 30.47
CA LYS A 117 -28.99 -25.30 31.57
C LYS A 117 -27.49 -25.51 31.42
N GLY A 118 -26.71 -25.29 32.47
CA GLY A 118 -25.27 -25.56 32.41
C GLY A 118 -24.55 -25.47 33.74
N ASN A 119 -23.65 -26.43 33.97
CA ASN A 119 -22.61 -26.34 34.99
C ASN A 119 -21.48 -25.47 34.42
N GLY A 120 -20.89 -24.57 35.21
CA GLY A 120 -19.96 -23.52 34.75
C GLY A 120 -18.59 -23.98 34.19
N TYR A 121 -18.49 -25.22 33.69
CA TYR A 121 -17.26 -25.82 33.16
C TYR A 121 -17.38 -26.12 31.66
N TYR A 122 -16.23 -26.10 30.97
CA TYR A 122 -16.08 -26.53 29.59
C TYR A 122 -16.51 -28.00 29.43
N THR A 123 -17.57 -28.23 28.65
CA THR A 123 -18.06 -29.58 28.32
C THR A 123 -18.29 -29.64 26.81
N ASN A 124 -17.72 -30.65 26.15
CA ASN A 124 -17.82 -30.91 24.70
C ASN A 124 -17.42 -29.74 23.77
N LEU A 125 -16.12 -29.44 23.72
CA LEU A 125 -15.53 -28.35 22.91
C LEU A 125 -15.22 -28.71 21.45
N SER A 126 -15.30 -29.98 21.06
CA SER A 126 -14.81 -30.46 19.75
C SER A 126 -15.56 -29.92 18.53
N GLN A 127 -16.74 -29.32 18.72
CA GLN A 127 -17.55 -28.71 17.65
C GLN A 127 -17.36 -27.19 17.55
N TYR A 128 -16.71 -26.55 18.53
CA TYR A 128 -16.57 -25.08 18.60
C TYR A 128 -15.10 -24.67 18.66
N GLU A 129 -14.51 -24.43 17.49
CA GLU A 129 -13.09 -24.07 17.32
C GLU A 129 -12.69 -22.82 18.12
N VAL A 130 -13.59 -21.82 18.18
CA VAL A 130 -13.35 -20.56 18.88
C VAL A 130 -13.34 -20.75 20.41
N LEU A 131 -14.27 -21.53 20.95
CA LEU A 131 -14.28 -21.87 22.37
C LEU A 131 -13.06 -22.70 22.78
N GLN A 132 -12.62 -23.64 21.93
CA GLN A 132 -11.39 -24.42 22.18
C GLN A 132 -10.14 -23.51 22.23
N PHE A 133 -10.08 -22.48 21.38
CA PHE A 133 -9.00 -21.50 21.43
C PHE A 133 -9.00 -20.70 22.73
N TYR A 134 -10.17 -20.25 23.20
CA TYR A 134 -10.26 -19.49 24.45
C TYR A 134 -9.94 -20.34 25.69
N ASP A 135 -10.32 -21.62 25.70
CA ASP A 135 -9.98 -22.57 26.77
C ASP A 135 -8.46 -22.76 26.89
N SER A 136 -7.75 -22.83 25.76
CA SER A 136 -6.28 -22.95 25.76
C SER A 136 -5.53 -21.76 26.39
N LYS A 137 -6.20 -20.60 26.55
CA LYS A 137 -5.57 -19.34 26.97
C LYS A 137 -6.08 -18.78 28.30
N PHE A 138 -7.27 -19.16 28.74
CA PHE A 138 -7.88 -18.60 29.95
C PHE A 138 -8.40 -19.70 30.87
N SER A 139 -7.99 -19.65 32.14
CA SER A 139 -8.43 -20.58 33.19
C SER A 139 -9.90 -20.40 33.60
N ASN A 140 -10.50 -19.24 33.34
CA ASN A 140 -11.88 -18.90 33.71
C ASN A 140 -12.63 -18.28 32.53
N LEU A 141 -13.91 -18.63 32.36
CA LEU A 141 -14.81 -18.16 31.28
C LEU A 141 -15.24 -16.68 31.39
N ILE A 142 -15.16 -16.08 32.58
CA ILE A 142 -15.54 -14.67 32.78
C ILE A 142 -14.47 -13.72 32.24
N ILE A 143 -13.20 -14.11 32.34
CA ILE A 143 -12.05 -13.34 31.91
C ILE A 143 -12.09 -13.02 30.41
N PRO A 144 -12.30 -13.98 29.48
CA PRO A 144 -12.38 -13.70 28.06
C PRO A 144 -13.56 -12.80 27.70
N ILE A 145 -14.70 -12.88 28.41
CA ILE A 145 -15.84 -11.98 28.17
C ILE A 145 -15.43 -10.53 28.39
N VAL A 146 -14.75 -10.23 29.51
CA VAL A 146 -14.28 -8.87 29.81
C VAL A 146 -13.26 -8.40 28.76
N TYR A 147 -12.35 -9.28 28.33
CA TYR A 147 -11.39 -8.94 27.27
C TYR A 147 -12.05 -8.71 25.92
N ILE A 148 -13.00 -9.55 25.49
CA ILE A 148 -13.71 -9.39 24.22
C ILE A 148 -14.48 -8.07 24.20
N VAL A 149 -15.22 -7.77 25.26
CA VAL A 149 -16.00 -6.53 25.35
C VAL A 149 -15.10 -5.30 25.35
N SER A 150 -14.06 -5.28 26.17
CA SER A 150 -13.13 -4.14 26.22
C SER A 150 -12.40 -3.94 24.90
N TYR A 151 -11.91 -5.02 24.28
CA TYR A 151 -11.25 -5.00 22.98
C TYR A 151 -12.16 -4.46 21.88
N MET A 152 -13.39 -4.98 21.78
CA MET A 152 -14.37 -4.55 20.79
C MET A 152 -14.78 -3.08 20.98
N THR A 153 -14.90 -2.60 22.22
CA THR A 153 -15.16 -1.17 22.47
C THR A 153 -14.02 -0.27 22.02
N LEU A 154 -12.77 -0.65 22.26
CA LEU A 154 -11.60 0.10 21.82
C LEU A 154 -11.48 0.12 20.30
N GLY A 155 -11.72 -1.03 19.64
CA GLY A 155 -11.76 -1.15 18.19
C GLY A 155 -12.77 -0.22 17.52
N PHE A 156 -13.99 -0.14 18.05
CA PHE A 156 -15.01 0.79 17.52
C PHE A 156 -14.68 2.26 17.78
N ILE A 157 -14.08 2.59 18.93
CA ILE A 157 -13.59 3.95 19.19
C ILE A 157 -12.54 4.32 18.15
N MET A 158 -11.57 3.45 17.91
CA MET A 158 -10.53 3.63 16.89
C MET A 158 -11.14 3.82 15.51
N MET A 159 -12.09 2.97 15.12
CA MET A 159 -12.76 3.07 13.82
C MET A 159 -13.53 4.38 13.65
N SER A 160 -14.27 4.81 14.68
CA SER A 160 -14.98 6.09 14.64
C SER A 160 -14.03 7.28 14.44
N LEU A 161 -12.90 7.28 15.15
CA LEU A 161 -11.88 8.32 15.05
C LEU A 161 -11.27 8.35 13.66
N PHE A 162 -10.95 7.18 13.10
CA PHE A 162 -10.43 7.05 11.74
C PHE A 162 -11.39 7.63 10.69
N ILE A 163 -12.69 7.41 10.85
CA ILE A 163 -13.70 7.99 9.97
C ILE A 163 -13.76 9.51 10.10
N TYR A 164 -13.75 10.04 11.34
CA TYR A 164 -13.73 11.49 11.55
C TYR A 164 -12.45 12.14 11.02
N THR A 165 -11.29 11.49 11.14
CA THR A 165 -10.02 12.01 10.60
C THR A 165 -10.07 12.04 9.07
N ILE A 166 -10.51 10.95 8.43
CA ILE A 166 -10.65 10.89 6.96
C ILE A 166 -11.65 11.93 6.46
N ASN A 167 -12.80 12.09 7.12
CA ASN A 167 -13.79 13.07 6.71
C ASN A 167 -13.31 14.52 6.85
N HIS A 168 -12.45 14.78 7.83
CA HIS A 168 -11.84 16.11 7.97
C HIS A 168 -10.89 16.42 6.82
N PHE A 169 -10.05 15.44 6.44
CA PHE A 169 -9.02 15.67 5.45
C PHE A 169 -9.52 15.56 4.01
N PHE A 170 -10.49 14.69 3.73
CA PHE A 170 -10.90 14.34 2.37
C PHE A 170 -12.33 14.79 2.04
N LYS A 171 -12.61 15.00 0.75
CA LYS A 171 -13.97 15.26 0.26
C LYS A 171 -14.91 14.08 0.50
N LYS A 172 -16.21 14.34 0.70
CA LYS A 172 -17.24 13.31 0.91
C LYS A 172 -17.18 12.15 -0.11
N ASN A 173 -17.02 12.44 -1.40
CA ASN A 173 -16.92 11.40 -2.44
C ASN A 173 -15.69 10.48 -2.25
N THR A 174 -14.56 11.03 -1.82
CA THR A 174 -13.34 10.25 -1.57
C THR A 174 -13.43 9.49 -0.25
N VAL A 175 -14.07 10.07 0.77
CA VAL A 175 -14.34 9.41 2.05
C VAL A 175 -15.17 8.15 1.81
N VAL A 176 -16.27 8.26 1.05
CA VAL A 176 -17.13 7.10 0.72
C VAL A 176 -16.36 6.02 -0.03
N LYS A 177 -15.51 6.39 -1.01
CA LYS A 177 -14.65 5.42 -1.73
C LYS A 177 -13.68 4.71 -0.80
N ILE A 178 -12.98 5.45 0.08
CA ILE A 178 -12.06 4.87 1.06
C ILE A 178 -12.83 3.90 1.96
N LEU A 179 -14.03 4.28 2.41
CA LEU A 179 -14.85 3.44 3.28
C LEU A 179 -15.30 2.14 2.58
N ILE A 180 -15.71 2.22 1.32
CA ILE A 180 -16.03 1.02 0.52
C ILE A 180 -14.80 0.11 0.40
N VAL A 181 -13.62 0.67 0.12
CA VAL A 181 -12.37 -0.11 0.06
C VAL A 181 -12.08 -0.76 1.41
N THR A 182 -12.20 -0.03 2.53
CA THR A 182 -12.01 -0.62 3.86
C THR A 182 -13.02 -1.73 4.16
N CYS A 183 -14.26 -1.60 3.70
CA CYS A 183 -15.27 -2.66 3.81
C CYS A 183 -14.90 -3.90 3.00
N LEU A 184 -14.40 -3.74 1.77
CA LEU A 184 -13.94 -4.87 0.96
C LEU A 184 -12.73 -5.56 1.57
N MET A 185 -11.81 -4.79 2.17
CA MET A 185 -10.66 -5.34 2.89
C MET A 185 -11.09 -6.20 4.10
N PHE A 186 -12.21 -5.88 4.75
CA PHE A 186 -12.77 -6.73 5.81
C PHE A 186 -13.21 -8.11 5.32
N LEU A 187 -13.83 -8.18 4.14
CA LEU A 187 -14.29 -9.44 3.58
C LEU A 187 -13.12 -10.34 3.19
N ILE A 188 -12.06 -9.74 2.65
CA ILE A 188 -10.84 -10.45 2.27
C ILE A 188 -10.14 -11.03 3.51
N SER A 189 -10.23 -10.36 4.67
CA SER A 189 -9.54 -10.82 5.89
C SER A 189 -10.09 -12.12 6.47
N ILE A 190 -11.25 -12.61 6.03
CA ILE A 190 -11.80 -13.91 6.48
C ILE A 190 -11.03 -15.07 5.84
N ASN A 191 -10.50 -14.87 4.63
CA ASN A 191 -9.90 -15.94 3.82
C ASN A 191 -8.36 -15.96 3.89
N ILE A 192 -7.73 -14.93 4.44
CA ILE A 192 -6.27 -14.82 4.51
C ILE A 192 -5.81 -15.24 5.90
N ASP A 193 -5.39 -16.48 6.01
CA ASP A 193 -4.48 -16.88 7.07
C ASP A 193 -3.05 -16.44 6.69
N SER A 194 -2.22 -16.14 7.68
CA SER A 194 -0.76 -16.26 7.61
C SER A 194 0.17 -15.06 7.33
N LEU A 195 -0.20 -13.79 7.54
CA LEU A 195 0.82 -12.72 7.65
C LEU A 195 0.55 -11.70 8.79
N PRO A 196 1.41 -11.60 9.83
CA PRO A 196 1.23 -10.70 10.97
C PRO A 196 1.41 -9.21 10.62
N LEU A 197 2.06 -8.90 9.50
CA LEU A 197 2.36 -7.52 9.10
C LEU A 197 1.28 -6.94 8.18
N ILE A 198 0.63 -7.79 7.37
CA ILE A 198 -0.55 -7.43 6.59
C ILE A 198 -1.78 -7.36 7.50
N SER A 199 -1.85 -8.18 8.55
CA SER A 199 -2.97 -8.16 9.50
C SER A 199 -3.12 -6.82 10.24
N LEU A 200 -2.04 -6.07 10.47
CA LEU A 200 -2.09 -4.71 11.04
C LEU A 200 -2.86 -3.72 10.15
N LEU A 201 -2.99 -3.98 8.85
CA LEU A 201 -3.77 -3.14 7.93
C LEU A 201 -5.27 -3.46 7.99
N PHE A 202 -5.65 -4.66 8.41
CA PHE A 202 -7.05 -5.03 8.54
C PHE A 202 -7.62 -4.48 9.84
N ILE A 203 -8.61 -3.59 9.75
CA ILE A 203 -9.28 -3.04 10.94
C ILE A 203 -9.98 -4.15 11.76
N ASN A 204 -10.32 -5.30 11.15
CA ASN A 204 -10.90 -6.47 11.82
C ASN A 204 -10.00 -7.02 12.93
N THR A 205 -8.69 -6.95 12.74
CA THR A 205 -7.68 -7.36 13.73
C THR A 205 -7.83 -6.60 15.04
N TYR A 206 -8.28 -5.33 14.98
CA TYR A 206 -8.47 -4.46 16.15
C TYR A 206 -9.87 -4.50 16.76
N ILE A 207 -10.80 -5.24 16.15
CA ILE A 207 -12.19 -5.36 16.64
C ILE A 207 -12.43 -6.77 17.19
N ILE A 208 -11.91 -7.80 16.49
CA ILE A 208 -12.09 -9.21 16.84
C ILE A 208 -10.85 -9.69 17.59
N LEU A 209 -11.03 -9.95 18.89
CA LEU A 209 -9.95 -10.39 19.77
C LEU A 209 -9.25 -11.66 19.27
N HIS A 210 -10.01 -12.65 18.80
CA HIS A 210 -9.46 -13.91 18.32
C HIS A 210 -8.53 -13.72 17.11
N HIS A 211 -8.91 -12.89 16.13
CA HIS A 211 -8.07 -12.54 14.98
C HIS A 211 -6.79 -11.86 15.44
N GLY A 212 -6.86 -10.87 16.32
CA GLY A 212 -5.69 -10.19 16.88
C GLY A 212 -4.68 -11.14 17.52
N ILE A 213 -5.16 -12.26 18.09
CA ILE A 213 -4.31 -13.26 18.73
C ILE A 213 -3.79 -14.32 17.73
N ILE A 214 -4.58 -14.76 16.73
CA ILE A 214 -4.11 -15.68 15.67
C ILE A 214 -2.91 -15.07 14.95
N PHE A 215 -2.96 -13.76 14.66
CA PHE A 215 -1.90 -13.06 13.94
C PHE A 215 -0.61 -12.80 14.77
N GLY A 216 -0.45 -13.45 15.92
CA GLY A 216 0.84 -13.57 16.62
C GLY A 216 1.15 -12.47 17.64
N PHE A 217 0.25 -11.51 17.87
CA PHE A 217 0.42 -10.51 18.92
C PHE A 217 -0.32 -10.93 20.19
N GLY A 218 0.36 -10.85 21.34
CA GLY A 218 -0.28 -11.04 22.64
C GLY A 218 -1.33 -9.96 22.92
N ILE A 219 -2.32 -10.27 23.75
CA ILE A 219 -3.46 -9.37 24.08
C ILE A 219 -2.96 -7.98 24.52
N TYR A 220 -1.94 -7.94 25.39
CA TYR A 220 -1.37 -6.69 25.88
C TYR A 220 -0.73 -5.84 24.79
N ILE A 221 -0.08 -6.46 23.81
CA ILE A 221 0.60 -5.76 22.72
C ILE A 221 -0.44 -5.12 21.80
N ASN A 222 -1.52 -5.82 21.47
CA ASN A 222 -2.59 -5.26 20.63
C ASN A 222 -3.29 -4.06 21.27
N ILE A 223 -3.57 -4.12 22.58
CA ILE A 223 -4.17 -2.99 23.31
C ILE A 223 -3.23 -1.77 23.26
N ILE A 224 -1.91 -1.97 23.42
CA ILE A 224 -0.93 -0.88 23.32
C ILE A 224 -0.92 -0.28 21.91
N ILE A 225 -0.96 -1.12 20.87
CA ILE A 225 -0.98 -0.65 19.47
C ILE A 225 -2.25 0.17 19.19
N GLU A 226 -3.41 -0.28 19.64
CA GLU A 226 -4.67 0.45 19.48
C GLU A 226 -4.64 1.81 20.18
N LEU A 227 -4.15 1.86 21.42
CA LEU A 227 -4.01 3.12 22.15
C LEU A 227 -3.04 4.08 21.47
N LEU A 228 -1.91 3.58 20.95
CA LEU A 228 -0.97 4.37 20.17
C LEU A 228 -1.60 4.90 18.88
N PHE A 229 -2.42 4.10 18.20
CA PHE A 229 -3.10 4.51 16.97
C PHE A 229 -4.14 5.61 17.24
N ILE A 230 -4.94 5.46 18.29
CA ILE A 230 -5.89 6.50 18.77
C ILE A 230 -5.14 7.80 19.07
N LEU A 231 -4.01 7.71 19.78
CA LEU A 231 -3.20 8.86 20.15
C LEU A 231 -2.58 9.55 18.93
N LEU A 232 -2.11 8.77 17.95
CA LEU A 232 -1.58 9.26 16.68
C LEU A 232 -2.67 10.02 15.89
N LEU A 233 -3.87 9.45 15.75
CA LEU A 233 -4.99 10.12 15.08
C LEU A 233 -5.36 11.46 15.77
N CYS A 234 -5.35 11.48 17.10
CA CYS A 234 -5.58 12.70 17.87
C CYS A 234 -4.50 13.76 17.62
N ILE A 235 -3.22 13.37 17.57
CA ILE A 235 -2.10 14.28 17.28
C ILE A 235 -2.21 14.84 15.87
N VAL A 236 -2.52 13.98 14.89
CA VAL A 236 -2.67 14.39 13.48
C VAL A 236 -3.76 15.44 13.36
N ASN A 237 -4.93 15.22 13.94
CA ASN A 237 -6.03 16.19 13.89
C ASN A 237 -5.74 17.46 14.69
N LYS A 238 -4.96 17.39 15.78
CA LYS A 238 -4.55 18.59 16.54
C LYS A 238 -3.56 19.45 15.76
N LYS A 239 -2.53 18.83 15.16
CA LYS A 239 -1.42 19.55 14.50
C LYS A 239 -1.78 19.98 13.07
N TYR A 240 -2.49 19.16 12.33
CA TYR A 240 -2.77 19.37 10.91
C TYR A 240 -4.21 19.78 10.63
N TRP A 241 -4.90 20.40 11.60
CA TRP A 241 -6.32 20.80 11.48
C TRP A 241 -6.62 21.72 10.29
N ASN A 242 -5.65 22.54 9.84
CA ASN A 242 -5.81 23.46 8.71
C ASN A 242 -5.58 22.83 7.33
N VAL A 243 -5.12 21.60 7.27
CA VAL A 243 -4.75 20.96 6.01
C VAL A 243 -5.96 20.21 5.47
N SER A 244 -6.43 20.57 4.27
CA SER A 244 -7.34 19.72 3.50
C SER A 244 -6.51 18.89 2.51
N LEU A 245 -6.65 17.57 2.56
CA LEU A 245 -6.01 16.63 1.64
C LEU A 245 -6.98 16.32 0.50
N ASP A 246 -6.89 17.09 -0.57
CA ASP A 246 -7.74 16.87 -1.74
C ASP A 246 -7.18 15.73 -2.61
N LEU A 247 -7.67 14.48 -2.44
CA LEU A 247 -7.25 13.25 -3.17
C LEU A 247 -7.34 13.30 -4.71
N SER A 248 -7.82 14.40 -5.29
CA SER A 248 -7.52 14.69 -6.70
C SER A 248 -6.01 14.87 -6.82
N PHE A 249 -5.33 13.90 -7.44
CA PHE A 249 -3.91 13.97 -7.79
C PHE A 249 -3.52 15.32 -8.43
N GLU A 250 -4.46 15.98 -9.13
CA GLU A 250 -4.29 17.35 -9.63
C GLU A 250 -4.19 18.43 -8.54
N LYS A 251 -5.02 18.42 -7.48
CA LYS A 251 -5.03 19.48 -6.45
C LYS A 251 -4.12 19.22 -5.25
N LEU A 252 -3.82 17.97 -4.90
CA LEU A 252 -2.74 17.68 -3.93
C LEU A 252 -1.37 18.08 -4.47
N ALA A 253 -1.18 17.98 -5.80
CA ALA A 253 -0.13 18.73 -6.47
C ALA A 253 -0.39 20.23 -6.27
N ILE A 254 -1.48 20.82 -6.75
CA ILE A 254 -1.67 22.28 -6.73
C ILE A 254 -1.54 22.95 -5.33
N ASN A 255 -1.98 22.36 -4.22
CA ASN A 255 -1.93 22.99 -2.88
C ASN A 255 -0.57 22.87 -2.19
N ARG A 256 0.11 21.71 -2.27
CA ARG A 256 1.55 21.67 -1.93
C ARG A 256 2.34 22.56 -2.87
N TYR A 257 1.96 22.62 -4.13
CA TYR A 257 2.56 23.54 -5.11
C TYR A 257 2.29 24.99 -4.73
N LYS A 258 1.13 25.38 -4.18
CA LYS A 258 0.79 26.77 -3.83
C LYS A 258 1.63 27.29 -2.65
N GLU A 259 1.86 26.46 -1.63
CA GLU A 259 2.82 26.77 -0.55
C GLU A 259 4.27 26.72 -1.03
N LEU A 260 4.60 25.81 -1.96
CA LEU A 260 5.91 25.74 -2.62
C LEU A 260 6.15 26.83 -3.69
N PHE A 261 5.10 27.50 -4.17
CA PHE A 261 5.17 28.57 -5.18
C PHE A 261 5.63 29.89 -4.57
N TYR A 262 5.45 30.07 -3.26
CA TYR A 262 6.01 31.20 -2.52
C TYR A 262 7.43 30.95 -2.00
N SER A 263 7.89 29.70 -1.95
CA SER A 263 9.27 29.35 -1.60
C SER A 263 10.10 29.04 -2.85
N LYS A 264 10.51 30.08 -3.59
CA LYS A 264 11.51 30.05 -4.69
C LYS A 264 11.21 29.07 -5.85
N TYR A 265 11.17 29.63 -7.06
CA TYR A 265 11.06 28.95 -8.36
C TYR A 265 11.91 27.65 -8.47
N ASP A 266 11.32 26.48 -8.18
CA ASP A 266 11.94 25.17 -8.40
C ASP A 266 11.46 24.58 -9.74
N ILE A 267 12.29 24.71 -10.77
CA ILE A 267 12.12 24.14 -12.12
C ILE A 267 11.86 22.63 -12.06
N ASN A 268 12.46 21.96 -11.07
CA ASN A 268 12.30 20.53 -10.82
C ASN A 268 10.82 20.16 -10.66
N LYS A 269 9.98 21.03 -10.07
CA LYS A 269 8.55 20.75 -9.88
C LYS A 269 7.77 20.83 -11.19
N TYR A 270 8.14 21.75 -12.08
CA TYR A 270 7.55 21.84 -13.42
C TYR A 270 7.88 20.59 -14.25
N PHE A 271 9.16 20.21 -14.29
CA PHE A 271 9.59 18.99 -14.98
C PHE A 271 8.99 17.73 -14.36
N ALA A 272 8.91 17.65 -13.02
CA ALA A 272 8.26 16.53 -12.34
C ALA A 272 6.76 16.43 -12.72
N LYS A 273 6.03 17.55 -12.80
CA LYS A 273 4.62 17.53 -13.21
C LYS A 273 4.43 16.92 -14.60
N LYS A 274 5.37 17.16 -15.52
CA LYS A 274 5.31 16.68 -16.89
C LYS A 274 5.66 15.20 -17.00
N LEU A 275 6.75 14.79 -16.36
CA LEU A 275 7.21 13.40 -16.39
C LEU A 275 6.30 12.46 -15.59
N PHE A 276 5.86 12.88 -14.40
CA PHE A 276 4.91 12.15 -13.53
C PHE A 276 3.44 12.42 -13.90
N SER A 277 3.13 12.57 -15.18
CA SER A 277 1.75 12.71 -15.63
C SER A 277 0.94 11.46 -15.27
N LYS A 278 -0.37 11.63 -15.07
CA LYS A 278 -1.29 10.52 -14.74
C LYS A 278 -1.20 9.40 -15.78
N TYR A 279 -1.08 9.75 -17.05
CA TYR A 279 -1.00 8.80 -18.15
C TYR A 279 0.33 8.03 -18.15
N ASN A 280 1.46 8.72 -17.91
CA ASN A 280 2.76 8.08 -17.83
C ASN A 280 2.82 7.06 -16.68
N MET A 281 2.33 7.44 -15.49
CA MET A 281 2.30 6.54 -14.34
C MET A 281 1.35 5.35 -14.54
N LEU A 282 0.17 5.59 -15.13
CA LEU A 282 -0.77 4.50 -15.47
C LEU A 282 -0.17 3.55 -16.50
N SER A 283 0.53 4.06 -17.51
CA SER A 283 1.17 3.24 -18.54
C SER A 283 2.23 2.30 -17.94
N ILE A 284 3.06 2.79 -17.02
CA ILE A 284 4.04 1.99 -16.28
C ILE A 284 3.34 0.87 -15.50
N ILE A 285 2.32 1.23 -14.70
CA ILE A 285 1.62 0.25 -13.86
C ILE A 285 0.95 -0.81 -14.72
N PHE A 286 0.29 -0.40 -15.82
CA PHE A 286 -0.38 -1.29 -16.74
C PHE A 286 0.59 -2.29 -17.39
N VAL A 287 1.72 -1.80 -17.92
CA VAL A 287 2.75 -2.66 -18.50
C VAL A 287 3.30 -3.63 -17.45
N LEU A 288 3.65 -3.15 -16.26
CA LEU A 288 4.19 -3.99 -15.20
C LEU A 288 3.22 -5.11 -14.79
N ILE A 289 1.93 -4.79 -14.64
CA ILE A 289 0.90 -5.80 -14.31
C ILE A 289 0.82 -6.86 -15.41
N ILE A 290 0.74 -6.46 -16.68
CA ILE A 290 0.68 -7.39 -17.81
C ILE A 290 1.91 -8.30 -17.83
N MET A 291 3.11 -7.73 -17.69
CA MET A 291 4.36 -8.47 -17.73
C MET A 291 4.48 -9.45 -16.56
N CYS A 292 4.10 -9.03 -15.35
CA CYS A 292 4.13 -9.91 -14.17
C CYS A 292 3.13 -11.07 -14.31
N MET A 293 1.90 -10.78 -14.76
CA MET A 293 0.88 -11.81 -14.99
C MET A 293 1.32 -12.78 -16.10
N TRP A 294 1.92 -12.28 -17.18
CA TRP A 294 2.47 -13.11 -18.24
C TRP A 294 3.55 -14.06 -17.72
N LYS A 295 4.52 -13.54 -16.94
CA LYS A 295 5.58 -14.33 -16.31
C LYS A 295 5.05 -15.41 -15.36
N PHE A 296 3.96 -15.12 -14.66
CA PHE A 296 3.27 -16.10 -13.82
C PHE A 296 2.62 -17.23 -14.63
N ILE A 297 1.91 -16.89 -15.71
CA ILE A 297 1.25 -17.88 -16.57
C ILE A 297 2.29 -18.76 -17.29
N SER A 298 3.41 -18.17 -17.71
CA SER A 298 4.47 -18.91 -18.41
C SER A 298 5.23 -19.90 -17.53
N SER A 299 5.07 -19.80 -16.20
CA SER A 299 5.80 -20.64 -15.26
C SER A 299 4.94 -21.84 -14.84
N ASN A 300 5.37 -23.03 -15.25
CA ASN A 300 4.58 -24.28 -15.18
C ASN A 300 4.62 -25.00 -13.82
N GLU A 301 5.22 -24.42 -12.78
CA GLU A 301 5.47 -25.11 -11.50
C GLU A 301 4.98 -24.31 -10.28
N SER A 302 4.78 -25.00 -9.16
CA SER A 302 4.44 -24.43 -7.86
C SER A 302 5.59 -23.57 -7.34
N LEU A 303 5.59 -22.27 -7.68
CA LEU A 303 6.68 -21.37 -7.33
C LEU A 303 6.52 -20.80 -5.93
N SER A 304 7.62 -20.73 -5.19
CA SER A 304 7.73 -19.83 -4.06
C SER A 304 7.76 -18.37 -4.54
N LEU A 305 7.39 -17.42 -3.67
CA LEU A 305 7.41 -15.98 -3.99
C LEU A 305 8.81 -15.52 -4.46
N ASN A 306 9.88 -16.10 -3.91
CA ASN A 306 11.25 -15.84 -4.36
C ASN A 306 11.49 -16.29 -5.78
N GLN A 307 11.14 -17.53 -6.10
CA GLN A 307 11.32 -18.06 -7.44
C GLN A 307 10.48 -17.28 -8.45
N TYR A 308 9.28 -16.85 -8.05
CA TYR A 308 8.46 -15.96 -8.87
C TYR A 308 9.14 -14.61 -9.11
N ILE A 309 9.66 -13.94 -8.08
CA ILE A 309 10.40 -12.69 -8.23
C ILE A 309 11.66 -12.89 -9.09
N ILE A 310 12.41 -13.95 -8.85
CA ILE A 310 13.59 -14.31 -9.66
C ILE A 310 13.20 -14.56 -11.12
N ASN A 311 12.04 -15.16 -11.39
CA ASN A 311 11.52 -15.38 -12.73
C ASN A 311 11.04 -14.08 -13.40
N VAL A 312 10.43 -13.16 -12.65
CA VAL A 312 10.09 -11.82 -13.19
C VAL A 312 11.35 -11.05 -13.58
N PHE A 313 12.42 -11.18 -12.78
CA PHE A 313 13.70 -10.52 -13.02
C PHE A 313 14.75 -11.40 -13.73
N SER A 314 14.35 -12.56 -14.26
CA SER A 314 15.25 -13.53 -14.90
C SER A 314 16.01 -12.89 -16.07
N GLY A 315 15.27 -12.17 -16.91
CA GLY A 315 15.75 -11.61 -18.16
C GLY A 315 16.28 -12.68 -19.11
N THR A 316 17.19 -12.31 -19.99
CA THR A 316 17.77 -13.19 -21.02
C THR A 316 19.13 -13.74 -20.59
N LEU A 317 19.41 -14.99 -20.93
CA LEU A 317 20.78 -15.51 -20.94
C LEU A 317 21.58 -14.90 -22.08
N ILE A 318 22.91 -14.83 -21.94
CA ILE A 318 23.79 -14.46 -23.06
C ILE A 318 23.73 -15.59 -24.08
N GLY A 319 23.46 -15.26 -25.35
CA GLY A 319 23.27 -16.26 -26.39
C GLY A 319 21.86 -16.77 -26.57
N GLU A 320 20.91 -16.30 -25.76
CA GLU A 320 19.54 -16.76 -25.86
C GLU A 320 18.90 -16.26 -27.16
N LYS A 321 18.42 -17.19 -27.99
CA LYS A 321 17.81 -16.88 -29.29
C LYS A 321 16.30 -16.76 -29.24
N ASN A 322 15.68 -16.96 -28.06
CA ASN A 322 14.24 -16.90 -27.89
C ASN A 322 13.75 -15.45 -28.00
N PRO A 323 13.03 -15.08 -29.08
CA PRO A 323 12.65 -13.69 -29.31
C PRO A 323 11.69 -13.17 -28.23
N ILE A 324 10.88 -14.05 -27.63
CA ILE A 324 9.90 -13.70 -26.60
C ILE A 324 10.59 -13.22 -25.32
N VAL A 325 11.58 -13.96 -24.82
CA VAL A 325 12.31 -13.61 -23.58
C VAL A 325 13.09 -12.30 -23.75
N ILE A 326 13.63 -12.06 -24.95
CA ILE A 326 14.30 -10.79 -25.30
C ILE A 326 13.30 -9.64 -25.31
N LEU A 327 12.14 -9.84 -25.93
CA LEU A 327 11.11 -8.81 -26.00
C LEU A 327 10.59 -8.47 -24.60
N GLU A 328 10.43 -9.47 -23.72
CA GLU A 328 10.06 -9.26 -22.33
C GLU A 328 11.10 -8.40 -21.58
N MET A 329 12.39 -8.70 -21.74
CA MET A 329 13.47 -7.89 -21.16
C MET A 329 13.44 -6.45 -21.70
N LEU A 330 13.30 -6.29 -23.02
CA LEU A 330 13.26 -4.99 -23.66
C LEU A 330 12.07 -4.16 -23.17
N VAL A 331 10.88 -4.74 -23.06
CA VAL A 331 9.70 -4.03 -22.55
C VAL A 331 9.91 -3.58 -21.10
N LEU A 332 10.45 -4.44 -20.24
CA LEU A 332 10.70 -4.10 -18.82
C LEU A 332 11.81 -3.06 -18.61
N ASN A 333 12.79 -2.97 -19.50
CA ASN A 333 13.88 -1.99 -19.38
C ASN A 333 13.57 -0.68 -20.10
N LEU A 334 13.05 -0.77 -21.32
CA LEU A 334 12.90 0.39 -22.20
C LEU A 334 11.65 1.23 -21.91
N THR A 335 10.62 0.71 -21.25
CA THR A 335 9.39 1.48 -20.98
C THR A 335 9.61 2.74 -20.14
N PRO A 336 10.30 2.73 -18.99
CA PRO A 336 10.61 3.97 -18.28
C PRO A 336 11.56 4.88 -19.07
N ILE A 337 12.47 4.28 -19.86
CA ILE A 337 13.44 5.01 -20.68
C ILE A 337 12.75 5.75 -21.83
N TYR A 338 11.79 5.12 -22.50
CA TYR A 338 11.00 5.71 -23.56
C TYR A 338 10.21 6.93 -23.07
N LEU A 339 9.55 6.81 -21.91
CA LEU A 339 8.83 7.95 -21.33
C LEU A 339 9.79 9.10 -20.97
N SER A 340 10.99 8.78 -20.49
CA SER A 340 12.03 9.77 -20.24
C SER A 340 12.58 10.40 -21.52
N SER A 341 12.63 9.66 -22.63
CA SER A 341 13.13 10.16 -23.91
C SER A 341 12.15 11.14 -24.56
N VAL A 342 10.85 10.83 -24.54
CA VAL A 342 9.79 11.75 -24.99
C VAL A 342 9.84 13.03 -24.16
N PHE A 343 10.02 12.93 -22.85
CA PHE A 343 10.18 14.09 -21.98
C PHE A 343 11.39 14.96 -22.36
N ILE A 344 12.55 14.34 -22.65
CA ILE A 344 13.76 15.06 -23.08
C ILE A 344 13.51 15.80 -24.40
N GLU A 345 12.89 15.15 -25.38
CA GLU A 345 12.61 15.74 -26.70
C GLU A 345 11.68 16.95 -26.62
N GLU A 346 10.62 16.85 -25.83
CA GLU A 346 9.72 17.98 -25.65
C GLU A 346 10.41 19.16 -24.93
N GLU A 347 11.31 18.88 -23.98
CA GLU A 347 12.04 19.91 -23.23
C GLU A 347 13.23 20.51 -23.97
N SER A 348 13.78 19.83 -24.97
CA SER A 348 14.83 20.37 -25.85
C SER A 348 14.27 21.12 -27.07
N SER A 349 12.97 20.98 -27.35
CA SER A 349 12.31 21.68 -28.45
C SER A 349 12.31 23.21 -28.28
N PHE A 350 12.31 23.96 -29.40
CA PHE A 350 12.39 25.44 -29.41
C PHE A 350 11.37 26.16 -28.52
N ARG A 351 10.23 25.53 -28.15
CA ARG A 351 9.21 26.10 -27.27
C ARG A 351 9.70 26.36 -25.85
N THR A 352 10.75 25.67 -25.39
CA THR A 352 11.33 25.81 -24.04
C THR A 352 12.59 26.69 -24.01
N SER A 353 13.07 27.17 -25.17
CA SER A 353 14.17 28.15 -25.26
C SER A 353 13.86 29.41 -24.43
N TYR A 354 12.60 29.83 -24.37
CA TYR A 354 12.11 30.91 -23.50
C TYR A 354 12.30 30.63 -22.00
N VAL A 355 12.21 29.37 -21.58
CA VAL A 355 12.50 28.96 -20.19
C VAL A 355 13.99 29.08 -19.93
N ASN A 356 14.85 28.63 -20.85
CA ASN A 356 16.30 28.77 -20.72
C ASN A 356 16.76 30.24 -20.65
N ILE A 357 16.15 31.14 -21.42
CA ILE A 357 16.39 32.60 -21.35
C ILE A 357 16.05 33.15 -19.95
N ARG A 358 14.98 32.65 -19.31
CA ARG A 358 14.60 33.03 -17.94
C ARG A 358 15.52 32.43 -16.87
N LEU A 359 16.12 31.26 -17.11
CA LEU A 359 16.95 30.53 -16.15
C LEU A 359 18.38 31.05 -16.00
N LYS A 360 18.81 31.95 -16.90
CA LYS A 360 20.15 32.58 -16.95
C LYS A 360 21.33 31.61 -17.10
N THR A 361 21.17 30.30 -16.86
CA THR A 361 22.26 29.30 -16.85
C THR A 361 21.80 27.92 -17.34
N SER A 362 22.53 27.34 -18.31
CA SER A 362 22.32 26.00 -18.85
C SER A 362 22.48 24.86 -17.83
N SER A 363 23.35 25.08 -16.85
CA SER A 363 23.68 24.09 -15.82
C SER A 363 22.49 23.79 -14.90
N ARG A 364 21.67 24.81 -14.59
CA ARG A 364 20.47 24.62 -13.76
C ARG A 364 19.43 23.78 -14.49
N TRP A 365 19.19 24.06 -15.77
CA TRP A 365 18.29 23.25 -16.61
C TRP A 365 18.72 21.78 -16.66
N PHE A 366 20.00 21.53 -16.95
CA PHE A 366 20.56 20.17 -17.00
C PHE A 366 20.45 19.43 -15.66
N SER A 367 20.81 20.10 -14.56
CA SER A 367 20.70 19.54 -13.20
C SER A 367 19.25 19.18 -12.85
N SER A 368 18.30 20.04 -13.24
CA SER A 368 16.87 19.82 -13.04
C SER A 368 16.34 18.62 -13.82
N ILE A 369 16.72 18.47 -15.10
CA ILE A 369 16.31 17.32 -15.92
C ILE A 369 16.83 16.02 -15.35
N ILE A 370 18.12 15.95 -15.01
CA ILE A 370 18.72 14.73 -14.46
C ILE A 370 18.10 14.38 -13.11
N SER A 371 17.93 15.37 -12.22
CA SER A 371 17.32 15.13 -10.91
C SER A 371 15.92 14.55 -11.03
N VAL A 372 15.10 15.08 -11.94
CA VAL A 372 13.73 14.60 -12.16
C VAL A 372 13.73 13.22 -12.83
N ALA A 373 14.54 13.00 -13.86
CA ALA A 373 14.66 11.70 -14.51
C ALA A 373 15.14 10.60 -13.54
N PHE A 374 16.14 10.88 -12.71
CA PHE A 374 16.59 9.94 -11.69
C PHE A 374 15.51 9.64 -10.66
N SER A 375 14.75 10.65 -10.21
CA SER A 375 13.63 10.44 -9.29
C SER A 375 12.53 9.55 -9.90
N PHE A 376 12.29 9.67 -11.20
CA PHE A 376 11.32 8.86 -11.94
C PHE A 376 11.78 7.41 -12.09
N LEU A 377 13.04 7.18 -12.46
CA LEU A 377 13.62 5.84 -12.52
C LEU A 377 13.63 5.15 -11.15
N PHE A 378 13.90 5.90 -10.08
CA PHE A 378 13.83 5.38 -8.71
C PHE A 378 12.41 4.97 -8.31
N ILE A 379 11.40 5.77 -8.64
CA ILE A 379 9.99 5.40 -8.39
C ILE A 379 9.59 4.19 -9.24
N TYR A 380 10.03 4.11 -10.49
CA TYR A 380 9.79 2.96 -11.35
C TYR A 380 10.35 1.66 -10.75
N THR A 381 11.59 1.64 -10.26
CA THR A 381 12.17 0.43 -9.67
C THR A 381 11.45 -0.01 -8.40
N ILE A 382 10.96 0.93 -7.59
CA ILE A 382 10.12 0.62 -6.43
C ILE A 382 8.82 -0.05 -6.87
N ILE A 383 8.12 0.52 -7.84
CA ILE A 383 6.86 -0.04 -8.36
C ILE A 383 7.11 -1.42 -8.99
N ASN A 384 8.21 -1.59 -9.70
CA ASN A 384 8.59 -2.85 -10.35
C ASN A 384 8.82 -3.99 -9.34
N ILE A 385 9.19 -3.71 -8.09
CA ILE A 385 9.29 -4.74 -7.03
C ILE A 385 7.96 -4.91 -6.29
N LEU A 386 7.23 -3.82 -6.03
CA LEU A 386 5.95 -3.88 -5.31
C LEU A 386 4.87 -4.63 -6.09
N VAL A 387 4.80 -4.47 -7.41
CA VAL A 387 3.77 -5.13 -8.25
C VAL A 387 3.87 -6.67 -8.20
N PRO A 388 5.04 -7.30 -8.42
CA PRO A 388 5.21 -8.74 -8.23
C PRO A 388 4.87 -9.21 -6.83
N ILE A 389 5.26 -8.48 -5.77
CA ILE A 389 4.94 -8.86 -4.38
C ILE A 389 3.42 -8.88 -4.18
N LEU A 390 2.72 -7.82 -4.59
CA LEU A 390 1.27 -7.73 -4.48
C LEU A 390 0.58 -8.85 -5.27
N LEU A 391 1.00 -9.13 -6.51
CA LEU A 391 0.44 -10.22 -7.30
C LEU A 391 0.73 -11.59 -6.68
N GLY A 392 1.95 -11.82 -6.19
CA GLY A 392 2.30 -13.05 -5.49
C GLY A 392 1.49 -13.27 -4.21
N THR A 393 1.13 -12.18 -3.51
CA THR A 393 0.23 -12.25 -2.34
C THR A 393 -1.19 -12.65 -2.74
N ILE A 394 -1.71 -12.14 -3.86
CA ILE A 394 -3.06 -12.47 -4.39
C ILE A 394 -3.13 -13.92 -4.84
N LEU A 395 -2.01 -14.47 -5.32
CA LEU A 395 -1.88 -15.83 -5.85
C LEU A 395 -1.50 -16.87 -4.78
N ASN A 396 -1.47 -16.50 -3.50
CA ASN A 396 -1.16 -17.38 -2.35
C ASN A 396 0.16 -18.16 -2.49
N LEU A 397 1.23 -17.53 -2.99
CA LEU A 397 2.56 -18.16 -3.08
C LEU A 397 3.24 -18.24 -1.70
N SER A 398 4.03 -19.30 -1.47
CA SER A 398 4.78 -19.48 -0.22
C SER A 398 5.89 -18.44 -0.05
N TYR A 399 6.03 -17.91 1.17
CA TYR A 399 6.98 -16.84 1.49
C TYR A 399 8.28 -17.39 2.10
N ASP A 400 9.29 -17.57 1.27
CA ASP A 400 10.65 -17.93 1.71
C ASP A 400 11.65 -16.76 1.54
N THR A 401 11.18 -15.52 1.55
CA THR A 401 11.98 -14.40 1.01
C THR A 401 13.11 -13.94 1.91
N SER A 402 14.34 -14.04 1.39
CA SER A 402 15.49 -13.38 2.00
C SER A 402 15.53 -11.90 1.56
N MET A 403 15.35 -10.99 2.52
CA MET A 403 15.36 -9.53 2.27
C MET A 403 16.63 -9.04 1.55
N TYR A 404 17.75 -9.74 1.75
CA TYR A 404 19.04 -9.42 1.13
C TYR A 404 19.02 -9.58 -0.40
N GLN A 405 18.38 -10.63 -0.93
CA GLN A 405 18.30 -10.87 -2.37
C GLN A 405 17.45 -9.80 -3.07
N LEU A 406 16.33 -9.40 -2.46
CA LEU A 406 15.47 -8.34 -2.99
C LEU A 406 16.19 -6.99 -3.08
N LEU A 407 16.98 -6.66 -2.06
CA LEU A 407 17.77 -5.43 -2.03
C LEU A 407 18.84 -5.42 -3.12
N LEU A 408 19.50 -6.55 -3.37
CA LEU A 408 20.48 -6.67 -4.46
C LEU A 408 19.83 -6.49 -5.84
N ILE A 409 18.69 -7.15 -6.08
CA ILE A 409 17.92 -7.01 -7.33
C ILE A 409 17.55 -5.53 -7.56
N PHE A 410 17.09 -4.85 -6.51
CA PHE A 410 16.74 -3.42 -6.57
C PHE A 410 17.92 -2.55 -7.00
N VAL A 411 19.08 -2.70 -6.33
CA VAL A 411 20.26 -1.87 -6.58
C VAL A 411 20.76 -2.03 -8.02
N ILE A 412 20.86 -3.28 -8.49
CA ILE A 412 21.31 -3.59 -9.84
C ILE A 412 20.36 -3.02 -10.88
N LYS A 413 19.04 -3.23 -10.69
CA LYS A 413 18.02 -2.74 -11.62
C LYS A 413 18.08 -1.22 -11.75
N LEU A 414 18.19 -0.52 -10.62
CA LEU A 414 18.28 0.93 -10.58
C LEU A 414 19.55 1.45 -11.27
N MET A 415 20.71 0.87 -10.95
CA MET A 415 21.98 1.28 -11.55
C MET A 415 21.99 1.06 -13.07
N ASN A 416 21.41 -0.05 -13.55
CA ASN A 416 21.30 -0.34 -14.98
C ASN A 416 20.39 0.66 -15.71
N LEU A 417 19.21 0.96 -15.16
CA LEU A 417 18.29 1.93 -15.77
C LEU A 417 18.87 3.35 -15.81
N ILE A 418 19.61 3.75 -14.76
CA ILE A 418 20.33 5.02 -14.75
C ILE A 418 21.39 5.04 -15.86
N PHE A 419 22.13 3.95 -16.03
CA PHE A 419 23.15 3.84 -17.08
C PHE A 419 22.53 3.96 -18.48
N GLU A 420 21.49 3.18 -18.77
CA GLU A 420 20.81 3.23 -20.07
C GLU A 420 20.23 4.63 -20.36
N PHE A 421 19.67 5.30 -19.34
CA PHE A 421 19.20 6.68 -19.46
C PHE A 421 20.35 7.68 -19.76
N LEU A 422 21.49 7.55 -19.08
CA LEU A 422 22.65 8.43 -19.33
C LEU A 422 23.23 8.22 -20.74
N VAL A 423 23.26 6.97 -21.21
CA VAL A 423 23.64 6.65 -22.60
C VAL A 423 22.64 7.27 -23.58
N LEU A 424 21.34 7.20 -23.31
CA LEU A 424 20.31 7.90 -24.09
C LEU A 424 20.64 9.39 -24.17
N PHE A 425 20.81 10.05 -23.03
CA PHE A 425 21.03 11.49 -23.00
C PHE A 425 22.34 11.89 -23.72
N SER A 426 23.37 11.04 -23.67
CA SER A 426 24.65 11.29 -24.35
C SER A 426 24.56 11.17 -25.86
N THR A 427 23.90 10.11 -26.36
CA THR A 427 23.67 9.90 -27.80
C THR A 427 22.73 10.96 -28.37
N TYR A 428 21.74 11.40 -27.58
CA TYR A 428 20.89 12.54 -27.91
C TYR A 428 21.70 13.84 -28.02
N SER A 429 22.64 14.08 -27.09
CA SER A 429 23.50 15.28 -27.12
C SER A 429 24.38 15.37 -28.36
N ILE A 430 24.71 14.23 -28.99
CA ILE A 430 25.54 14.16 -30.21
C ILE A 430 24.66 14.25 -31.46
N SER A 431 23.62 13.41 -31.53
CA SER A 431 22.78 13.25 -32.73
C SER A 431 21.69 14.32 -32.87
N LYS A 432 21.30 14.98 -31.76
CA LYS A 432 20.14 15.87 -31.64
C LYS A 432 18.79 15.23 -32.05
N ASN A 433 18.76 13.92 -32.26
CA ASN A 433 17.56 13.19 -32.64
C ASN A 433 17.27 12.11 -31.60
N ILE A 434 16.11 12.20 -30.94
CA ILE A 434 15.76 11.27 -29.87
C ILE A 434 15.52 9.86 -30.39
N THR A 435 15.04 9.75 -31.63
CA THR A 435 14.74 8.45 -32.24
C THR A 435 16.02 7.65 -32.45
N VAL A 436 17.08 8.28 -32.98
CA VAL A 436 18.42 7.68 -33.13
C VAL A 436 18.97 7.24 -31.78
N SER A 437 18.80 8.07 -30.75
CA SER A 437 19.22 7.77 -29.39
C SER A 437 18.51 6.54 -28.82
N PHE A 438 17.18 6.47 -28.96
CA PHE A 438 16.40 5.32 -28.50
C PHE A 438 16.73 4.04 -29.27
N PHE A 439 16.85 4.11 -30.60
CA PHE A 439 17.28 2.97 -31.42
C PHE A 439 18.68 2.48 -31.06
N SER A 440 19.60 3.37 -30.70
CA SER A 440 20.93 2.96 -30.25
C SER A 440 20.87 2.06 -29.02
N ILE A 441 19.96 2.32 -28.08
CA ILE A 441 19.80 1.51 -26.86
C ILE A 441 19.16 0.17 -27.17
N ILE A 442 18.19 0.13 -28.10
CA ILE A 442 17.62 -1.14 -28.58
C ILE A 442 18.74 -1.99 -29.18
N ILE A 443 19.55 -1.43 -30.07
CA ILE A 443 20.69 -2.14 -30.68
C ILE A 443 21.66 -2.62 -29.61
N LEU A 444 22.02 -1.76 -28.65
CA LEU A 444 22.95 -2.11 -27.56
C LEU A 444 22.41 -3.24 -26.66
N ASN A 445 21.10 -3.26 -26.40
CA ASN A 445 20.46 -4.38 -25.70
C ASN A 445 20.37 -5.65 -26.57
N LEU A 446 20.25 -5.53 -27.90
CA LEU A 446 20.25 -6.68 -28.82
C LEU A 446 21.64 -7.31 -29.05
N ILE A 447 22.73 -6.59 -28.79
CA ILE A 447 24.09 -7.16 -28.84
C ILE A 447 24.21 -8.39 -27.92
N THR A 448 23.37 -8.45 -26.88
CA THR A 448 23.32 -9.55 -25.91
C THR A 448 22.87 -10.90 -26.52
N MET A 449 22.33 -10.89 -27.74
CA MET A 449 22.01 -12.10 -28.51
C MET A 449 23.25 -12.83 -29.05
N PHE A 450 24.41 -12.17 -29.11
CA PHE A 450 25.62 -12.78 -29.67
C PHE A 450 26.45 -13.49 -28.59
N ASP A 451 26.94 -14.68 -28.95
CA ASP A 451 27.75 -15.56 -28.09
C ASP A 451 29.25 -15.18 -28.07
N PHE A 452 29.60 -13.93 -27.78
CA PHE A 452 31.00 -13.53 -27.64
C PHE A 452 31.41 -13.31 -26.19
N LYS A 453 32.61 -13.79 -25.81
CA LYS A 453 33.14 -13.64 -24.44
C LYS A 453 33.31 -12.18 -23.98
N PHE A 454 33.44 -11.23 -24.90
CA PHE A 454 33.50 -9.81 -24.56
C PHE A 454 32.14 -9.23 -24.14
N ILE A 455 31.03 -9.87 -24.52
CA ILE A 455 29.67 -9.38 -24.27
C ILE A 455 29.27 -9.55 -22.81
N TYR A 456 29.92 -10.46 -22.06
CA TYR A 456 29.73 -10.60 -20.61
C TYR A 456 29.99 -9.28 -19.86
N TYR A 457 30.94 -8.47 -20.33
CA TYR A 457 31.32 -7.19 -19.71
C TYR A 457 30.49 -6.00 -20.22
N ILE A 458 29.52 -6.22 -21.12
CA ILE A 458 28.71 -5.14 -21.65
C ILE A 458 27.59 -4.80 -20.65
N PRO A 459 27.49 -3.54 -20.19
CA PRO A 459 26.55 -3.11 -19.16
C PRO A 459 25.07 -3.19 -19.56
N PHE A 460 24.77 -3.28 -20.86
CA PHE A 460 23.41 -3.31 -21.38
C PHE A 460 22.71 -4.64 -21.09
N GLY A 461 21.54 -4.58 -20.45
CA GLY A 461 20.77 -5.76 -20.06
C GLY A 461 21.36 -6.52 -18.86
N ILE A 462 22.36 -5.96 -18.14
CA ILE A 462 22.93 -6.56 -16.92
C ILE A 462 21.87 -6.77 -15.82
N SER A 463 20.74 -6.05 -15.88
CA SER A 463 19.63 -6.27 -14.95
C SER A 463 18.90 -7.61 -15.08
N SER A 464 19.31 -8.48 -16.00
CA SER A 464 18.87 -9.87 -16.10
C SER A 464 19.57 -10.73 -15.04
N LEU A 465 18.81 -11.34 -14.13
CA LEU A 465 19.38 -12.18 -13.08
C LEU A 465 20.12 -13.41 -13.63
N HIS A 466 19.76 -13.87 -14.82
CA HIS A 466 20.37 -15.01 -15.50
C HIS A 466 21.86 -14.80 -15.85
N ARG A 467 22.38 -13.56 -15.81
CA ARG A 467 23.81 -13.29 -16.01
C ARG A 467 24.66 -13.47 -14.75
N TYR A 468 24.02 -13.58 -13.59
CA TYR A 468 24.72 -13.78 -12.32
C TYR A 468 24.69 -15.27 -11.97
N SER A 469 25.81 -15.80 -11.50
CA SER A 469 26.02 -17.20 -11.12
C SER A 469 25.26 -17.63 -9.86
N PHE A 470 24.01 -17.21 -9.69
CA PHE A 470 23.22 -17.53 -8.50
C PHE A 470 21.89 -18.24 -8.77
N ILE A 471 21.55 -18.58 -10.01
CA ILE A 471 20.36 -19.41 -10.25
C ILE A 471 20.78 -20.87 -10.19
N LEU A 472 20.82 -21.39 -8.95
CA LEU A 472 20.74 -22.81 -8.59
C LEU A 472 21.59 -23.75 -9.47
N ASN A 473 22.86 -24.01 -9.10
CA ASN A 473 23.68 -25.23 -9.37
C ASN A 473 23.32 -26.20 -10.54
N GLN A 474 22.68 -25.79 -11.63
CA GLN A 474 22.07 -26.70 -12.62
C GLN A 474 22.08 -26.17 -14.05
N TYR A 475 22.63 -24.99 -14.33
CA TYR A 475 22.88 -24.59 -15.71
C TYR A 475 24.34 -24.16 -15.87
N GLY A 476 25.12 -25.10 -16.42
CA GLY A 476 26.56 -24.97 -16.61
C GLY A 476 26.89 -23.87 -17.61
N ILE A 477 27.69 -22.89 -17.15
CA ILE A 477 28.95 -22.40 -17.72
C ILE A 477 29.56 -21.50 -16.62
N ASN A 478 30.79 -21.82 -16.21
CA ASN A 478 31.47 -21.33 -14.99
C ASN A 478 31.90 -19.84 -14.98
N ASP A 479 31.33 -18.98 -15.82
CA ASP A 479 31.79 -17.59 -15.99
C ASP A 479 30.73 -16.56 -15.56
N GLY A 480 30.11 -16.74 -14.39
CA GLY A 480 29.19 -15.73 -13.86
C GLY A 480 29.90 -14.59 -13.10
N LEU A 481 29.49 -13.36 -13.37
CA LEU A 481 30.04 -12.17 -12.71
C LEU A 481 29.61 -12.09 -11.24
N ARG A 482 30.54 -11.84 -10.33
CA ARG A 482 30.21 -11.59 -8.91
C ARG A 482 29.47 -10.25 -8.78
N PHE A 483 28.39 -10.23 -8.00
CA PHE A 483 27.57 -9.03 -7.77
C PHE A 483 28.37 -7.78 -7.40
N ASN A 484 29.37 -7.91 -6.51
CA ASN A 484 30.17 -6.79 -6.07
C ASN A 484 30.96 -6.13 -7.21
N HIS A 485 31.48 -6.92 -8.16
CA HIS A 485 32.22 -6.39 -9.30
C HIS A 485 31.29 -5.63 -10.26
N VAL A 486 30.09 -6.15 -10.48
CA VAL A 486 29.12 -5.52 -11.38
C VAL A 486 28.58 -4.20 -10.82
N ILE A 487 28.36 -4.12 -9.51
CA ILE A 487 27.97 -2.86 -8.87
C ILE A 487 29.08 -1.81 -9.02
N ILE A 488 30.34 -2.20 -8.81
CA ILE A 488 31.50 -1.30 -8.98
C ILE A 488 31.63 -0.84 -10.44
N GLU A 489 31.47 -1.75 -11.39
CA GLU A 489 31.53 -1.46 -12.83
C GLU A 489 30.43 -0.48 -13.26
N LEU A 490 29.17 -0.76 -12.89
CA LEU A 490 28.05 0.13 -13.19
C LEU A 490 28.20 1.49 -12.52
N LEU A 491 28.70 1.56 -11.29
CA LEU A 491 29.00 2.83 -10.61
C LEU A 491 30.06 3.63 -11.36
N ALA A 492 31.16 2.99 -11.76
CA ALA A 492 32.24 3.64 -12.50
C ALA A 492 31.74 4.17 -13.86
N LEU A 493 31.00 3.36 -14.61
CA LEU A 493 30.43 3.74 -15.90
C LEU A 493 29.43 4.89 -15.76
N ASN A 494 28.52 4.83 -14.78
CA ASN A 494 27.57 5.90 -14.49
C ASN A 494 28.28 7.24 -14.21
N ILE A 495 29.35 7.22 -13.41
CA ILE A 495 30.15 8.41 -13.10
C ILE A 495 30.84 8.96 -14.36
N ILE A 496 31.45 8.10 -15.18
CA ILE A 496 32.14 8.50 -16.40
C ILE A 496 31.18 9.17 -17.39
N VAL A 497 30.03 8.54 -17.68
CA VAL A 497 29.04 9.10 -18.60
C VAL A 497 28.42 10.38 -18.05
N PHE A 498 28.17 10.45 -16.74
CA PHE A 498 27.67 11.67 -16.10
C PHE A 498 28.67 12.84 -16.21
N ILE A 499 29.97 12.59 -16.01
CA ILE A 499 31.02 13.60 -16.18
C ILE A 499 31.07 14.09 -17.64
N TYR A 500 30.97 13.16 -18.60
CA TYR A 500 30.92 13.51 -20.01
C TYR A 500 29.73 14.44 -20.33
N LEU A 501 28.52 14.07 -19.87
CA LEU A 501 27.31 14.86 -20.06
C LEU A 501 27.39 16.24 -19.41
N LYS A 502 27.97 16.32 -18.20
CA LYS A 502 28.21 17.59 -17.53
C LYS A 502 29.15 18.50 -18.32
N ARG A 503 30.00 17.98 -19.21
CA ARG A 503 30.81 18.82 -20.12
C ARG A 503 30.07 19.19 -21.41
N THR A 504 29.28 18.28 -21.98
CA THR A 504 28.67 18.44 -23.31
C THR A 504 27.30 19.12 -23.31
N HIS A 505 26.59 19.20 -22.17
CA HIS A 505 25.24 19.77 -22.08
C HIS A 505 25.10 21.21 -22.62
N LYS A 506 26.19 22.00 -22.65
CA LYS A 506 26.17 23.37 -23.21
C LYS A 506 25.84 23.39 -24.71
N LYS A 507 26.18 22.33 -25.45
CA LYS A 507 25.92 22.21 -26.89
C LYS A 507 24.43 22.01 -27.22
N LEU A 508 23.59 21.68 -26.23
CA LEU A 508 22.14 21.50 -26.38
C LEU A 508 21.38 22.84 -26.42
N ILE A 509 21.98 23.93 -25.94
CA ILE A 509 21.29 25.22 -25.74
C ILE A 509 21.69 26.28 -26.78
N VAL A 510 22.79 26.05 -27.50
CA VAL A 510 23.23 26.95 -28.57
C VAL A 510 22.63 26.49 -29.89
N HIS A 511 21.37 26.89 -30.12
CA HIS A 511 20.87 27.48 -31.37
C HIS A 511 19.44 28.00 -31.18
#